data_AF-A0A1H0HAZ7-F1
#
_entry.id   AF-A0A1H0HAZ7-F1
#
_cell.length_a   1.000
_cell.length_b   1.000
_cell.length_c   1.000
_cell.angle_alpha   90.00
_cell.angle_beta   90.00
_cell.angle_gamma   90.00
#
_symmetry.space_group_name_H-M   'P 1'
#
loop_
_entity.id
_entity.type
_entity.pdbx_description
1 polymer ?
#
loop_
_entity_poly.entity_id
_entity_poly.type
_entity_poly.pdbx_seq_one_letter_code
_entity_poly.pdbx_strand_id
1 'polypeptide(L)' 'MKDENTNKDKEELLIKHELALIEGILESKSKYRKIIQAGIARWVKDFQDGQIEIKSVEDLKKLIEIDLELQKEEY' A
#
# COMPACT_ATOMS: atom_id res chain seq x y z
N MET A 1 25.33 36.80 -1.81
CA MET A 1 25.97 35.52 -1.43
C MET A 1 25.35 34.85 -0.20
N LYS A 2 24.86 35.55 0.83
CA LYS A 2 24.20 34.91 2.00
C LYS A 2 22.74 34.49 1.73
N ASP A 3 22.03 35.23 0.88
CA ASP A 3 20.60 35.00 0.62
C ASP A 3 20.33 33.78 -0.29
N GLU A 4 21.23 33.48 -1.23
CA GLU A 4 21.13 32.30 -2.10
C GLU A 4 21.33 30.98 -1.34
N ASN A 5 22.22 30.98 -0.34
CA ASN A 5 22.49 29.78 0.46
C ASN A 5 21.30 29.44 1.37
N THR A 6 20.70 30.47 1.98
CA THR A 6 19.52 30.33 2.85
C THR A 6 18.28 29.85 2.10
N ASN A 7 18.17 30.18 0.81
CA ASN A 7 17.07 29.71 -0.04
C ASN A 7 17.25 28.23 -0.44
N LYS A 8 18.48 27.84 -0.81
CA LYS A 8 18.82 26.42 -1.06
C LYS A 8 18.57 25.53 0.15
N ASP A 9 18.95 25.98 1.34
CA ASP A 9 18.75 25.20 2.58
C ASP A 9 17.26 24.97 2.89
N LYS A 10 16.40 25.95 2.56
CA LYS A 10 14.93 25.82 2.71
C LYS A 10 14.33 24.87 1.68
N GLU A 11 14.79 24.94 0.44
CA GLU A 11 14.35 24.05 -0.63
C GLU A 11 14.74 22.60 -0.33
N GLU A 12 15.96 22.37 0.14
CA GLU A 12 16.41 21.04 0.57
C GLU A 12 15.59 20.50 1.76
N LEU A 13 15.25 21.35 2.72
CA LEU A 13 14.41 20.98 3.86
C LEU A 13 12.98 20.61 3.42
N LEU A 14 12.42 21.34 2.47
CA LEU A 14 11.10 21.05 1.90
C LEU A 14 11.10 19.70 1.17
N ILE A 15 12.11 19.45 0.33
CA ILE A 15 12.27 18.19 -0.40
C ILE A 15 12.40 17.01 0.58
N LYS A 16 13.20 17.15 1.65
CA LYS A 16 13.34 16.10 2.68
C LYS A 16 12.01 15.81 3.39
N HIS A 17 11.21 16.84 3.66
CA HIS A 17 9.91 16.68 4.28
C HIS A 17 8.95 15.92 3.36
N GLU A 18 8.89 16.29 2.08
CA GLU A 18 8.06 15.61 1.08
C GLU A 18 8.49 14.15 0.90
N LEU A 19 9.80 13.86 0.86
CA LEU A 19 10.31 12.49 0.82
C LEU A 19 9.88 11.67 2.03
N ALA A 20 10.00 12.22 3.24
CA ALA A 20 9.59 11.52 4.47
C ALA A 20 8.08 11.22 4.48
N LEU A 21 7.25 12.13 3.95
CA LEU A 21 5.82 11.89 3.79
C LEU A 21 5.54 10.76 2.80
N ILE A 22 6.21 10.77 1.64
CA ILE A 22 6.08 9.73 0.61
C ILE A 22 6.53 8.36 1.16
N GLU A 23 7.66 8.31 1.85
CA GLU A 23 8.16 7.08 2.51
C GLU A 23 7.16 6.52 3.51
N GLY A 24 6.56 7.38 4.35
CA GLY A 24 5.53 6.96 5.31
C GLY A 24 4.27 6.41 4.64
N ILE A 25 3.86 6.99 3.51
CA ILE A 25 2.74 6.49 2.70
C ILE A 25 3.07 5.12 2.10
N LEU A 26 4.26 4.97 1.51
CA LEU A 26 4.71 3.71 0.91
C LEU A 26 4.83 2.60 1.96
N GLU A 27 5.36 2.90 3.14
CA GLU A 27 5.45 1.93 4.24
C GLU A 27 4.06 1.46 4.69
N SER A 28 3.13 2.40 4.85
CA SER A 28 1.74 2.10 5.25
C SER A 28 1.05 1.21 4.21
N LYS A 29 1.17 1.54 2.92
CA LYS A 29 0.65 0.71 1.82
C LYS A 29 1.24 -0.70 1.82
N SER A 30 2.55 -0.82 2.05
CA SER A 30 3.22 -2.12 2.14
C SER A 30 2.66 -2.99 3.28
N LYS A 31 2.37 -2.38 4.43
CA LYS A 31 1.73 -3.07 5.57
C LYS A 31 0.33 -3.57 5.22
N TYR A 32 -0.50 -2.73 4.58
CA TYR A 32 -1.83 -3.14 4.14
C TYR A 32 -1.78 -4.27 3.10
N ARG A 33 -0.89 -4.18 2.10
CA ARG A 33 -0.71 -5.22 1.08
C ARG A 33 -0.41 -6.59 1.70
N LYS A 34 0.47 -6.64 2.70
CA LYS A 34 0.78 -7.90 3.42
C LYS A 34 -0.44 -8.51 4.10
N ILE A 35 -1.30 -7.68 4.71
CA ILE A 35 -2.52 -8.14 5.37
C ILE A 35 -3.50 -8.72 4.34
N ILE A 36 -3.70 -8.02 3.22
CA ILE A 36 -4.59 -8.46 2.14
C ILE A 36 -4.11 -9.78 1.53
N GLN A 37 -2.81 -9.88 1.22
CA GLN A 37 -2.21 -11.11 0.70
C GLN A 37 -2.38 -12.30 1.66
N ALA A 38 -2.20 -12.08 2.96
CA ALA A 38 -2.44 -13.11 3.98
C ALA A 38 -3.92 -13.53 4.02
N GLY A 39 -4.85 -12.57 3.88
CA GLY A 39 -6.29 -12.83 3.79
C GLY A 39 -6.66 -13.68 2.57
N ILE A 40 -6.13 -13.33 1.39
CA ILE A 40 -6.32 -14.10 0.15
C ILE A 40 -5.76 -15.52 0.31
N ALA A 41 -4.54 -15.66 0.83
CA ALA A 41 -3.92 -16.97 1.03
C ALA A 41 -4.74 -17.86 1.98
N ARG A 42 -5.27 -17.27 3.06
CA ARG A 42 -6.14 -18.00 3.99
C ARG A 42 -7.45 -18.42 3.35
N TRP A 43 -8.10 -17.52 2.61
CA TRP A 43 -9.33 -17.80 1.90
C TRP A 43 -9.15 -18.96 0.91
N VAL A 44 -8.05 -18.94 0.12
CA VAL A 44 -7.73 -20.01 -0.85
C VAL A 44 -7.56 -21.35 -0.16
N LYS A 45 -6.87 -21.37 1.00
CA LYS A 45 -6.69 -22.59 1.78
C LYS A 45 -8.01 -23.13 2.32
N ASP A 46 -8.83 -22.29 2.93
CA ASP A 46 -10.11 -22.71 3.50
C ASP A 46 -11.09 -23.20 2.40
N PHE A 47 -10.99 -22.67 1.17
CA PHE A 47 -11.69 -23.20 0.00
C PHE A 47 -11.17 -24.58 -0.43
N GLN A 48 -9.85 -24.76 -0.52
CA GLN A 48 -9.25 -26.06 -0.86
C GLN A 48 -9.55 -27.15 0.16
N ASP A 49 -9.61 -26.78 1.44
CA ASP A 49 -9.93 -27.69 2.56
C ASP A 49 -11.45 -28.02 2.61
N GLY A 50 -12.26 -27.46 1.71
CA GLY A 50 -13.71 -27.67 1.67
C GLY A 50 -14.47 -27.02 2.82
N GLN A 51 -13.81 -26.12 3.57
CA GLN A 51 -14.43 -25.37 4.67
C GLN A 51 -15.30 -24.21 4.17
N ILE A 52 -15.03 -23.72 2.96
CA ILE A 52 -15.83 -22.70 2.28
C ILE A 52 -16.58 -23.35 1.12
N GLU A 53 -17.91 -23.32 1.19
CA GLU A 53 -18.79 -23.65 0.07
C GLU A 53 -19.09 -22.33 -0.69
N ILE A 54 -18.55 -22.17 -1.90
CA ILE A 54 -18.73 -20.92 -2.66
C ILE A 54 -20.19 -20.78 -3.10
N LYS A 55 -20.94 -19.93 -2.40
CA LYS A 55 -22.29 -19.49 -2.79
C LYS A 55 -22.28 -18.09 -3.43
N SER A 56 -21.26 -17.29 -3.14
CA SER A 56 -20.88 -16.08 -3.88
C SER A 56 -19.37 -15.83 -3.73
N VAL A 57 -18.75 -15.19 -4.73
CA VAL A 57 -17.30 -14.91 -4.78
C VAL A 57 -16.99 -13.46 -4.32
N GLU A 58 -17.92 -12.83 -3.60
CA GLU A 58 -17.90 -11.39 -3.32
C GLU A 58 -16.73 -10.97 -2.43
N ASP A 59 -16.39 -11.75 -1.41
CA ASP A 59 -15.34 -11.40 -0.43
C ASP A 59 -13.94 -11.53 -1.02
N LEU A 60 -13.68 -12.59 -1.80
CA LEU A 60 -12.41 -12.73 -2.52
C LEU A 60 -12.26 -11.61 -3.56
N LYS A 61 -13.33 -11.28 -4.29
CA LYS A 61 -13.33 -10.20 -5.27
C LYS A 61 -12.96 -8.87 -4.63
N LYS A 62 -13.55 -8.52 -3.48
CA LYS A 62 -13.19 -7.31 -2.72
C LYS A 62 -11.73 -7.29 -2.27
N LEU A 63 -11.19 -8.41 -1.80
CA LEU A 63 -9.78 -8.50 -1.40
C LEU A 63 -8.84 -8.26 -2.59
N ILE A 64 -9.16 -8.81 -3.75
CA ILE A 64 -8.38 -8.60 -4.98
C ILE A 64 -8.52 -7.15 -5.47
N GLU A 65 -9.72 -6.57 -5.43
CA GLU A 65 -9.95 -5.16 -5.80
C GLU A 65 -9.09 -4.21 -4.95
N ILE A 66 -9.07 -4.40 -3.63
CA ILE A 66 -8.24 -3.60 -2.72
C ILE A 66 -6.74 -3.80 -3.04
N ASP A 67 -6.28 -5.03 -3.29
CA ASP A 67 -4.88 -5.29 -3.67
C ASP A 67 -4.49 -4.56 -4.97
N LEU A 68 -5.37 -4.59 -5.98
CA LEU A 68 -5.16 -3.90 -7.25
C LEU A 68 -5.19 -2.37 -7.10
N GLU A 69 -6.08 -1.82 -6.27
CA GLU A 69 -6.09 -0.38 -5.94
C GLU A 69 -4.79 0.05 -5.28
N LEU A 70 -4.29 -0.73 -4.33
CA LEU A 70 -3.00 -0.49 -3.68
C LEU A 70 -1.80 -0.58 -4.64
N GLN A 71 -1.93 -1.24 -5.81
CA GLN A 71 -0.90 -1.32 -6.84
C GLN A 71 -0.98 -0.18 -7.88
N LYS A 72 -2.18 0.37 -8.14
CA LYS A 72 -2.38 1.44 -9.14
C LYS A 72 -1.68 2.75 -8.80
N GLU A 73 -1.42 3.01 -7.52
CA GLU A 73 -0.67 4.20 -7.09
C GLU A 73 0.85 4.03 -7.18
N GLU A 74 1.36 2.91 -7.71
CA GLU A 74 2.80 2.67 -7.94
C GLU A 74 3.24 2.91 -9.40
N TYR A 75 2.35 3.38 -10.28
CA TYR A 75 2.63 3.68 -11.71
C TYR A 75 2.48 5.17 -12.06
#